data_AF-A0A8J6MCN6-F1
#
_entry.id   AF-A0A8J6MCN6-F1
#
_cell.length_a   1.000
_cell.length_b   1.000
_cell.length_c   1.000
_cell.angle_alpha   90.00
_cell.angle_beta   90.00
_cell.angle_gamma   90.00
#
_symmetry.space_group_name_H-M   'P 1'
#
loop_
_entity.id
_entity.type
_entity.pdbx_description
1 polymer ?
#
loop_
_entity_poly.entity_id
_entity_poly.type
_entity_poly.pdbx_seq_one_letter_code
_entity_poly.pdbx_strand_id
1 'polypeptide(L)'
;MMNKQMKLLPLLAALCLLLSACGGDSAKAFDPENAARAVLDSGCFSVELDELDASLLYDFQGYGVDDGAVTASKAYSASGFTEQVAVLVCKDEDAAGQVKAFLEQYLSDMKDSYKDYAPAEVPKLDAAILEQRGASVLLVVPNDAAKAQSAVDGLG
;
A
#
# COMPACT_ATOMS: atom_id res chain seq x y z
N MET A 1 59.72 -29.20 -27.50
CA MET A 1 59.95 -29.33 -26.04
C MET A 1 59.48 -28.05 -25.40
N MET A 2 58.31 -28.06 -24.74
CA MET A 2 57.74 -26.88 -24.08
C MET A 2 57.76 -27.11 -22.57
N ASN A 3 58.28 -26.09 -21.88
CA ASN A 3 58.73 -26.17 -20.50
C ASN A 3 57.57 -26.18 -19.50
N LYS A 4 57.74 -27.06 -18.51
CA LYS A 4 56.85 -27.34 -17.40
C LYS A 4 57.04 -26.30 -16.29
N GLN A 5 55.94 -26.08 -15.54
CA GLN A 5 55.82 -25.51 -14.19
C GLN A 5 55.61 -24.00 -14.04
N MET A 6 54.40 -23.61 -13.61
CA MET A 6 54.22 -22.56 -12.59
C MET A 6 52.84 -22.69 -11.88
N LYS A 7 52.89 -23.33 -10.69
CA LYS A 7 52.19 -23.01 -9.42
C LYS A 7 50.65 -23.00 -9.35
N LEU A 8 50.14 -23.93 -8.55
CA LEU A 8 48.84 -23.92 -7.86
C LEU A 8 48.58 -22.58 -7.14
N LEU A 9 47.33 -22.11 -7.19
CA LEU A 9 46.69 -21.40 -6.08
C LEU A 9 45.17 -21.63 -6.12
N PRO A 10 44.55 -22.28 -5.11
CA PRO A 10 43.11 -22.35 -4.96
C PRO A 10 42.67 -21.17 -4.08
N LEU A 11 41.93 -20.19 -4.62
CA LEU A 11 41.38 -19.10 -3.82
C LEU A 11 39.99 -19.47 -3.29
N LEU A 12 40.01 -20.10 -2.12
CA LEU A 12 39.18 -19.84 -0.93
C LEU A 12 38.02 -18.84 -1.15
N ALA A 13 36.78 -19.32 -1.26
CA ALA A 13 35.79 -19.48 -0.17
C ALA A 13 35.18 -18.18 0.38
N ALA A 14 33.85 -18.26 0.51
CA ALA A 14 32.99 -17.43 1.37
C ALA A 14 32.96 -15.93 1.05
N LEU A 15 32.17 -15.55 0.05
CA LEU A 15 31.53 -14.23 0.08
C LEU A 15 30.17 -14.39 0.74
N CYS A 16 30.13 -13.86 1.95
CA CYS A 16 29.08 -13.96 2.93
C CYS A 16 27.69 -13.67 2.36
N LEU A 17 26.75 -14.54 2.73
CA LEU A 17 25.33 -14.28 2.81
C LEU A 17 25.11 -12.86 3.35
N LEU A 18 24.82 -11.91 2.47
CA LEU A 18 24.16 -10.66 2.84
C LEU A 18 22.69 -10.99 3.10
N LEU A 19 22.41 -11.80 4.12
CA LEU A 19 21.19 -11.59 4.89
C LEU A 19 21.41 -10.30 5.67
N SER A 20 21.28 -9.17 4.98
CA SER A 20 20.99 -7.91 5.65
C SER A 20 19.69 -8.14 6.40
N ALA A 21 19.84 -8.24 7.71
CA ALA A 21 18.79 -8.32 8.69
C ALA A 21 17.66 -7.34 8.36
N CYS A 22 16.54 -7.86 7.86
CA CYS A 22 15.22 -7.26 8.13
C CYS A 22 14.70 -7.93 9.42
N GLY A 23 15.50 -7.79 10.48
CA GLY A 23 15.09 -8.06 11.86
C GLY A 23 14.85 -6.75 12.60
N GLY A 24 14.53 -5.68 11.86
CA GLY A 24 13.87 -4.52 12.44
C GLY A 24 12.44 -4.95 12.78
N ASP A 25 11.93 -4.46 13.89
CA ASP A 25 10.54 -4.62 14.29
C ASP A 25 9.67 -4.08 13.14
N SER A 26 9.28 -4.94 12.19
CA SER A 26 8.39 -4.56 11.10
C SER A 26 7.12 -4.06 11.76
N ALA A 27 6.75 -2.80 11.49
CA ALA A 27 5.51 -2.22 12.01
C ALA A 27 4.38 -3.23 11.77
N LYS A 28 3.62 -3.50 12.83
CA LYS A 28 2.59 -4.54 12.80
C LYS A 28 1.63 -4.22 11.66
N ALA A 29 1.24 -5.25 10.92
CA ALA A 29 0.21 -5.11 9.90
C ALA A 29 -1.05 -4.46 10.50
N PHE A 30 -1.67 -3.57 9.73
CA PHE A 30 -2.92 -2.93 10.09
C PHE A 30 -4.00 -3.99 10.33
N ASP A 31 -4.78 -3.78 11.39
CA ASP A 31 -6.04 -4.48 11.57
C ASP A 31 -7.14 -3.73 10.78
N PRO A 32 -7.78 -4.35 9.77
CA PRO A 32 -8.68 -3.63 8.87
C PRO A 32 -9.81 -2.87 9.55
N GLU A 33 -10.47 -3.52 10.52
CA GLU A 33 -11.61 -2.95 11.24
C GLU A 33 -11.17 -1.79 12.15
N ASN A 34 -10.08 -1.95 12.90
CA ASN A 34 -9.58 -0.89 13.78
C ASN A 34 -9.00 0.29 13.00
N ALA A 35 -8.22 0.03 11.95
CA ALA A 35 -7.59 1.08 11.16
C ALA A 35 -8.62 1.89 10.38
N ALA A 36 -9.55 1.25 9.66
CA ALA A 36 -10.57 1.96 8.90
C ALA A 36 -11.47 2.81 9.82
N ARG A 37 -11.90 2.26 10.96
CA ARG A 37 -12.69 3.00 11.95
C ARG A 37 -11.93 4.18 12.56
N ALA A 38 -10.65 4.03 12.91
CA ALA A 38 -9.86 5.14 13.44
C ALA A 38 -9.77 6.31 12.44
N VAL A 39 -9.63 6.01 11.15
CA VAL A 39 -9.62 7.02 10.09
C VAL A 39 -11.00 7.66 9.93
N LEU A 40 -12.08 6.88 9.91
CA LEU A 40 -13.46 7.40 9.85
C LEU A 40 -13.77 8.34 11.03
N ASP A 41 -13.46 7.90 12.25
CA ASP A 41 -13.73 8.63 13.50
C ASP A 41 -12.86 9.90 13.64
N SER A 42 -11.80 10.04 12.84
CA SER A 42 -10.90 11.21 12.86
C SER A 42 -11.60 12.49 12.37
N GLY A 43 -12.70 12.36 11.62
CA GLY A 43 -13.36 13.48 10.97
C GLY A 43 -12.53 14.10 9.84
N CYS A 44 -11.71 13.29 9.16
CA CYS A 44 -10.94 13.71 7.99
C CYS A 44 -11.75 13.74 6.69
N PHE A 45 -12.97 13.20 6.69
CA PHE A 45 -13.89 13.21 5.55
C PHE A 45 -14.90 14.34 5.64
N SER A 46 -15.30 14.89 4.50
CA SER A 46 -16.34 15.93 4.38
C SER A 46 -17.73 15.37 4.10
N VAL A 47 -17.79 14.09 3.71
CA VAL A 47 -19.00 13.35 3.39
C VAL A 47 -19.06 12.04 4.18
N GLU A 48 -20.26 11.49 4.34
CA GLU A 48 -20.43 10.14 4.88
C GLU A 48 -19.97 9.12 3.83
N LEU A 49 -19.24 8.10 4.28
CA LEU A 49 -18.75 7.02 3.43
C LEU A 49 -19.53 5.74 3.72
N ASP A 50 -19.88 5.00 2.67
CA ASP A 50 -20.56 3.71 2.76
C ASP A 50 -19.53 2.58 2.75
N GLU A 51 -19.80 1.51 3.52
CA GLU A 51 -18.97 0.31 3.50
C GLU A 51 -19.10 -0.41 2.16
N LEU A 52 -17.97 -0.78 1.56
CA LEU A 52 -17.91 -1.52 0.31
C LEU A 52 -16.97 -2.71 0.44
N ASP A 53 -17.25 -3.75 -0.34
CA ASP A 53 -16.30 -4.82 -0.57
C ASP A 53 -15.12 -4.27 -1.41
N ALA A 54 -13.89 -4.56 -1.00
CA ALA A 54 -12.71 -4.09 -1.70
C ALA A 54 -12.66 -4.55 -3.18
N SER A 55 -13.23 -5.71 -3.50
CA SER A 55 -13.34 -6.20 -4.89
C SER A 55 -14.31 -5.39 -5.76
N LEU A 56 -15.27 -4.70 -5.14
CA LEU A 56 -16.17 -3.77 -5.84
C LEU A 56 -15.50 -2.42 -6.06
N LEU A 57 -14.61 -2.02 -5.16
CA LEU A 57 -13.90 -0.75 -5.24
C LEU A 57 -12.69 -0.84 -6.19
N TYR A 58 -12.04 -2.00 -6.27
CA TYR A 58 -10.78 -2.20 -6.97
C TYR A 58 -10.82 -3.44 -7.89
N ASP A 59 -10.58 -3.24 -9.18
CA ASP A 59 -10.33 -4.32 -10.13
C ASP A 59 -8.85 -4.74 -10.09
N PHE A 60 -8.50 -5.55 -9.09
CA PHE A 60 -7.12 -6.03 -8.91
C PHE A 60 -6.60 -6.82 -10.12
N GLN A 61 -7.45 -7.62 -10.75
CA GLN A 61 -7.05 -8.45 -11.90
C GLN A 61 -6.75 -7.61 -13.14
N GLY A 62 -7.51 -6.53 -13.37
CA GLY A 62 -7.27 -5.58 -14.47
C GLY A 62 -5.86 -4.97 -14.45
N TYR A 63 -5.21 -4.98 -13.29
CA TYR A 63 -3.84 -4.48 -13.08
C TYR A 63 -2.81 -5.58 -12.80
N GLY A 64 -3.19 -6.85 -13.01
CA GLY A 64 -2.29 -8.00 -12.88
C GLY A 64 -2.00 -8.45 -11.45
N VAL A 65 -2.79 -8.00 -10.47
CA VAL A 65 -2.71 -8.50 -9.09
C VAL A 65 -3.57 -9.75 -8.94
N ASP A 66 -2.98 -10.78 -8.33
CA ASP A 66 -3.63 -12.07 -8.02
C ASP A 66 -4.86 -11.88 -7.12
N ASP A 67 -6.00 -12.53 -7.41
CA ASP A 67 -7.22 -12.34 -6.60
C ASP A 67 -7.07 -12.86 -5.17
N GLY A 68 -6.18 -13.84 -4.97
CA GLY A 68 -5.82 -14.37 -3.66
C GLY A 68 -4.75 -13.55 -2.94
N ALA A 69 -4.33 -12.41 -3.49
CA ALA A 69 -3.37 -11.52 -2.85
C ALA A 69 -3.94 -10.94 -1.54
N VAL A 70 -5.23 -10.57 -1.53
CA VAL A 70 -5.92 -9.98 -0.37
C VAL A 70 -6.66 -11.07 0.42
N THR A 71 -6.37 -11.18 1.70
CA THR A 71 -6.94 -12.21 2.60
C THR A 71 -7.95 -11.64 3.60
N ALA A 72 -7.89 -10.33 3.88
CA ALA A 72 -8.90 -9.59 4.61
C ALA A 72 -8.91 -8.14 4.16
N SER A 73 -10.07 -7.47 4.24
CA SER A 73 -10.17 -6.06 3.90
C SER A 73 -11.27 -5.35 4.68
N LYS A 74 -11.15 -4.02 4.73
CA LYS A 74 -12.22 -3.12 5.11
C LYS A 74 -12.11 -1.85 4.27
N ALA A 75 -13.18 -1.46 3.59
CA ALA A 75 -13.16 -0.29 2.71
C ALA A 75 -14.45 0.52 2.82
N TYR A 76 -14.30 1.83 2.68
CA TYR A 76 -15.39 2.81 2.68
C TYR A 76 -15.14 3.86 1.60
N SER A 77 -16.16 4.23 0.85
CA SER A 77 -16.10 5.35 -0.10
C SER A 77 -17.47 6.01 -0.28
N ALA A 78 -17.50 7.14 -0.98
CA ALA A 78 -18.74 7.82 -1.35
C ALA A 78 -18.85 7.95 -2.87
N SER A 79 -20.01 7.53 -3.41
CA SER A 79 -20.29 7.66 -4.84
C SER A 79 -20.22 9.13 -5.28
N GLY A 80 -19.42 9.41 -6.31
CA GLY A 80 -19.25 10.75 -6.87
C GLY A 80 -18.22 11.63 -6.14
N PHE A 81 -17.51 11.08 -5.15
CA PHE A 81 -16.43 11.75 -4.45
C PHE A 81 -15.14 10.95 -4.56
N THR A 82 -14.00 11.61 -4.37
CA THR A 82 -12.69 10.92 -4.30
C THR A 82 -12.39 10.36 -2.91
N GLU A 83 -13.16 10.78 -1.90
CA GLU A 83 -12.94 10.45 -0.51
C GLU A 83 -13.18 8.96 -0.22
N GLN A 84 -12.16 8.31 0.35
CA GLN A 84 -12.20 6.89 0.65
C GLN A 84 -11.17 6.49 1.71
N VAL A 85 -11.42 5.37 2.38
CA VAL A 85 -10.43 4.62 3.15
C VAL A 85 -10.51 3.14 2.79
N ALA A 86 -9.37 2.50 2.59
CA ALA A 86 -9.27 1.06 2.44
C ALA A 86 -8.09 0.53 3.25
N VAL A 87 -8.30 -0.58 3.92
CA VAL A 87 -7.26 -1.38 4.58
C VAL A 87 -7.32 -2.77 4.01
N LEU A 88 -6.20 -3.23 3.44
CA LEU A 88 -6.07 -4.52 2.77
C LEU A 88 -4.99 -5.32 3.48
N VAL A 89 -5.33 -6.48 4.03
CA VAL A 89 -4.35 -7.45 4.51
C VAL A 89 -4.13 -8.47 3.41
N CYS A 90 -2.87 -8.68 3.06
CA CYS A 90 -2.43 -9.54 1.99
C CYS A 90 -1.86 -10.85 2.54
N LYS A 91 -1.67 -11.84 1.66
CA LYS A 91 -1.09 -13.14 2.04
C LYS A 91 0.35 -13.05 2.56
N ASP A 92 1.11 -12.06 2.10
CA ASP A 92 2.48 -11.77 2.51
C ASP A 92 2.87 -10.31 2.16
N GLU A 93 4.09 -9.91 2.54
CA GLU A 93 4.61 -8.55 2.32
C GLU A 93 4.84 -8.24 0.83
N ASP A 94 5.18 -9.24 0.01
CA ASP A 94 5.41 -9.09 -1.43
C ASP A 94 4.09 -8.84 -2.16
N ALA A 95 3.02 -9.53 -1.77
CA ALA A 95 1.66 -9.30 -2.24
C ALA A 95 1.16 -7.90 -1.81
N ALA A 96 1.45 -7.47 -0.58
CA ALA A 96 1.16 -6.11 -0.13
C ALA A 96 1.90 -5.06 -0.97
N GLY A 97 3.16 -5.32 -1.32
CA GLY A 97 3.92 -4.44 -2.24
C GLY A 97 3.27 -4.32 -3.62
N GLN A 98 2.78 -5.42 -4.18
CA GLN A 98 2.06 -5.43 -5.46
C GLN A 98 0.72 -4.67 -5.36
N VAL A 99 -0.04 -4.89 -4.30
CA VAL A 99 -1.30 -4.17 -4.03
C VAL A 99 -1.04 -2.67 -3.86
N LYS A 100 0.02 -2.29 -3.15
CA LYS A 100 0.41 -0.88 -3.01
C LYS A 100 0.74 -0.24 -4.36
N ALA A 101 1.55 -0.89 -5.20
CA ALA A 101 1.86 -0.39 -6.54
C ALA A 101 0.61 -0.26 -7.42
N PHE A 102 -0.33 -1.19 -7.31
CA PHE A 102 -1.64 -1.07 -7.95
C PHE A 102 -2.40 0.17 -7.46
N LEU A 103 -2.48 0.40 -6.15
CA LEU A 103 -3.19 1.54 -5.59
C LEU A 103 -2.52 2.88 -5.96
N GLU A 104 -1.19 2.91 -6.11
CA GLU A 104 -0.47 4.06 -6.67
C GLU A 104 -0.91 4.36 -8.10
N GLN A 105 -1.02 3.34 -8.95
CA GLN A 105 -1.50 3.50 -10.32
C GLN A 105 -2.97 3.94 -10.35
N TYR A 106 -3.82 3.31 -9.55
CA TYR A 106 -5.23 3.68 -9.41
C TYR A 106 -5.39 5.17 -9.02
N LEU A 107 -4.61 5.65 -8.05
CA LEU A 107 -4.62 7.07 -7.68
C LEU A 107 -4.16 7.97 -8.82
N SER A 108 -3.14 7.56 -9.58
CA SER A 108 -2.69 8.31 -10.76
C SER A 108 -3.77 8.41 -11.82
N ASP A 109 -4.42 7.28 -12.15
CA ASP A 109 -5.49 7.22 -13.14
C ASP A 109 -6.70 8.06 -12.71
N MET A 110 -7.06 7.99 -11.41
CA MET A 110 -8.13 8.80 -10.84
C MET A 110 -7.79 10.29 -10.92
N LYS A 111 -6.56 10.70 -10.60
CA LYS A 111 -6.12 12.10 -10.76
C LYS A 111 -6.23 12.56 -12.20
N ASP A 112 -5.78 11.75 -13.15
CA ASP A 112 -5.83 12.09 -14.57
C ASP A 112 -7.26 12.25 -15.06
N SER A 113 -8.18 11.37 -14.65
CA SER A 113 -9.60 11.49 -14.96
C SER A 113 -10.25 12.73 -14.31
N TYR A 114 -9.94 12.99 -13.04
CA TYR A 114 -10.57 14.06 -12.27
C TYR A 114 -10.06 15.47 -12.62
N LYS A 115 -8.88 15.61 -13.24
CA LYS A 115 -8.39 16.91 -13.74
C LYS A 115 -9.41 17.59 -14.65
N ASP A 116 -10.05 16.83 -15.53
CA ASP A 116 -11.03 17.36 -16.46
C ASP A 116 -12.47 17.25 -15.93
N TYR A 117 -12.77 16.19 -15.17
CA TYR A 117 -14.12 15.92 -14.68
C TYR A 117 -14.52 16.74 -13.44
N ALA A 118 -13.64 16.81 -12.44
CA ALA A 118 -13.89 17.46 -11.16
C ALA A 118 -12.57 17.97 -10.54
N PRO A 119 -11.95 19.02 -11.12
CA PRO A 119 -10.62 19.47 -10.72
C PRO A 119 -10.49 19.89 -9.25
N ALA A 120 -11.61 20.26 -8.61
CA ALA A 120 -11.66 20.61 -7.19
C ALA A 120 -11.36 19.42 -6.25
N GLU A 121 -11.49 18.18 -6.73
CA GLU A 121 -11.18 16.97 -5.95
C GLU A 121 -9.70 16.54 -6.07
N VAL A 122 -8.99 17.00 -7.11
CA VAL A 122 -7.57 16.64 -7.34
C VAL A 122 -6.67 16.93 -6.13
N PRO A 123 -6.80 18.06 -5.41
CA PRO A 123 -6.01 18.29 -4.20
C PRO A 123 -6.19 17.21 -3.11
N LYS A 124 -7.37 16.59 -2.99
CA LYS A 124 -7.60 15.49 -2.04
C LYS A 124 -6.83 14.23 -2.46
N LEU A 125 -6.80 13.95 -3.76
CA LEU A 125 -6.00 12.86 -4.34
C LEU A 125 -4.49 13.10 -4.16
N ASP A 126 -4.04 14.35 -4.27
CA ASP A 126 -2.64 14.72 -4.00
C ASP A 126 -2.26 14.59 -2.53
N ALA A 127 -3.24 14.72 -1.63
CA ALA A 127 -3.10 14.50 -0.20
C ALA A 127 -3.34 13.05 0.24
N ALA A 128 -3.51 12.11 -0.70
CA ALA A 128 -3.74 10.72 -0.37
C ALA A 128 -2.58 10.12 0.44
N ILE A 129 -2.92 9.36 1.47
CA ILE A 129 -1.98 8.59 2.28
C ILE A 129 -2.03 7.15 1.80
N LEU A 130 -0.90 6.60 1.39
CA LEU A 130 -0.77 5.22 0.95
C LEU A 130 0.44 4.58 1.64
N GLU A 131 0.16 3.71 2.62
CA GLU A 131 1.17 3.15 3.51
C GLU A 131 1.10 1.63 3.53
N GLN A 132 2.26 0.98 3.54
CA GLN A 132 2.37 -0.46 3.79
C GLN A 132 2.99 -0.70 5.17
N ARG A 133 2.39 -1.62 5.95
CA ARG A 133 2.95 -2.18 7.19
C ARG A 133 2.89 -3.70 7.11
N GLY A 134 4.06 -4.35 7.08
CA GLY A 134 4.16 -5.79 6.85
C GLY A 134 3.33 -6.24 5.65
N ALA A 135 2.44 -7.21 5.86
CA ALA A 135 1.55 -7.75 4.85
C ALA A 135 0.27 -6.92 4.63
N SER A 136 0.20 -5.65 5.05
CA SER A 136 -1.01 -4.83 4.89
C SER A 136 -0.74 -3.51 4.19
N VAL A 137 -1.77 -2.99 3.51
CA VAL A 137 -1.76 -1.69 2.81
C VAL A 137 -2.97 -0.88 3.26
N LEU A 138 -2.73 0.38 3.64
CA LEU A 138 -3.73 1.38 3.95
C LEU A 138 -3.73 2.43 2.83
N LEU A 139 -4.91 2.74 2.29
CA LEU A 139 -5.17 3.92 1.47
C LEU A 139 -6.17 4.83 2.18
N VAL A 140 -5.87 6.13 2.24
CA VAL A 140 -6.81 7.18 2.65
C VAL A 140 -6.76 8.30 1.62
N VAL A 141 -7.90 8.71 1.08
CA VAL A 141 -8.04 9.95 0.31
C VAL A 141 -8.90 10.90 1.15
N PRO A 142 -8.28 11.83 1.89
CA PRO A 142 -9.00 12.64 2.87
C PRO A 142 -9.45 13.98 2.29
N ASN A 143 -10.45 14.59 2.93
CA ASN A 143 -10.69 16.03 2.79
C ASN A 143 -9.74 16.86 3.70
N ASP A 144 -9.41 16.35 4.88
CA ASP A 144 -8.46 16.96 5.83
C ASP A 144 -7.24 16.04 6.05
N ALA A 145 -6.16 16.34 5.33
CA ALA A 145 -4.94 15.55 5.34
C ALA A 145 -4.26 15.49 6.72
N ALA A 146 -4.34 16.57 7.51
CA ALA A 146 -3.68 16.63 8.81
C ALA A 146 -4.37 15.72 9.83
N LYS A 147 -5.71 15.68 9.82
CA LYS A 147 -6.48 14.74 10.64
C LYS A 147 -6.24 13.30 10.22
N ALA A 148 -6.23 13.04 8.91
CA ALA A 148 -5.94 11.71 8.38
C ALA A 148 -4.56 11.24 8.82
N GLN A 149 -3.51 12.06 8.63
CA GLN A 149 -2.16 11.70 9.06
C GLN A 149 -2.08 11.46 10.56
N SER A 150 -2.71 12.31 11.38
CA SER A 150 -2.74 12.12 12.83
C SER A 150 -3.41 10.81 13.24
N ALA A 151 -4.48 10.39 12.53
CA ALA A 151 -5.14 9.12 12.77
C ALA A 151 -4.25 7.94 12.39
N VAL A 152 -3.57 8.01 11.25
CA VAL A 152 -2.66 6.95 10.76
C VAL A 152 -1.41 6.81 11.63
N ASP A 153 -0.84 7.92 12.10
CA ASP A 153 0.27 7.94 13.04
C ASP A 153 -0.12 7.35 14.41
N GLY A 154 -1.40 7.44 14.77
CA GLY A 154 -1.97 6.85 15.98
C GLY A 154 -2.22 5.33 15.87
N LEU A 155 -2.17 4.77 14.66
CA LEU A 155 -2.16 3.33 14.47
C LEU A 155 -0.74 2.84 14.81
N GLY A 156 -0.62 1.86 15.70
CA GLY A 156 0.67 1.32 16.14
C GLY A 156 1.45 0.56 15.07
#